data_AF-A0A081N4Q8-F1
#
_entry.id   AF-A0A081N4Q8-F1
#
_cell.length_a   1.000
_cell.length_b   1.000
_cell.length_c   1.000
_cell.angle_alpha   90.00
_cell.angle_beta   90.00
_cell.angle_gamma   90.00
#
_symmetry.space_group_name_H-M   'P 1'
#
loop_
_entity.id
_entity.type
_entity.pdbx_description
1 polymer ?
#
loop_
_entity_poly.entity_id
_entity_poly.type
_entity_poly.pdbx_seq_one_letter_code
_entity_poly.pdbx_strand_id
1 'polypeptide(L)'
;MPKASKHLKASNLIGQVCECFDEIPYHRSNHCKNGIPFPNFAKSAFAMLHQKYDSLLSFDTDLADPILAHNLETLYHVQDQKVPSDTRMR
;
A
#
# COMPACT_ATOMS: atom_id res chain seq x y z
N MET A 1 -9.31 25.12 23.05
CA MET A 1 -9.21 23.83 22.34
C MET A 1 -7.93 23.85 21.52
N PRO A 2 -6.89 23.04 21.81
CA PRO A 2 -5.74 22.99 20.93
C PRO A 2 -6.23 22.49 19.57
N LYS A 3 -5.99 23.25 18.50
CA LYS A 3 -6.28 22.81 17.13
C LYS A 3 -5.55 21.49 16.94
N ALA A 4 -6.29 20.38 16.82
CA ALA A 4 -5.71 19.09 16.47
C ALA A 4 -4.84 19.31 15.24
N SER A 5 -3.51 19.18 15.41
CA SER A 5 -2.55 19.41 14.33
C SER A 5 -2.97 18.50 13.19
N LYS A 6 -3.29 19.06 12.02
CA LYS A 6 -3.74 18.27 10.86
C LYS A 6 -2.76 17.12 10.57
N HIS A 7 -1.47 17.33 10.88
CA HIS A 7 -0.38 16.36 10.76
C HIS A 7 -0.50 15.12 11.66
N LEU A 8 -1.28 15.16 12.73
CA LEU A 8 -1.49 14.04 13.65
C LEU A 8 -2.72 13.18 13.30
N LYS A 9 -3.38 13.46 12.17
CA LYS A 9 -4.46 12.60 11.68
C LYS A 9 -3.88 11.32 11.11
N ALA A 10 -4.51 10.19 11.39
CA ALA A 10 -4.10 8.88 10.88
C ALA A 10 -3.91 8.88 9.35
N SER A 11 -4.81 9.53 8.60
CA SER A 11 -4.70 9.68 7.14
C SER A 11 -3.40 10.35 6.69
N ASN A 12 -2.95 11.37 7.43
CA ASN A 12 -1.76 12.12 7.07
C ASN A 12 -0.49 11.33 7.44
N LEU A 13 -0.52 10.58 8.53
CA LEU A 13 0.57 9.68 8.90
C LEU A 13 0.72 8.53 7.90
N ILE A 14 -0.41 7.94 7.47
CA ILE A 14 -0.42 6.92 6.42
C ILE A 14 0.15 7.50 5.12
N GLY A 15 -0.27 8.70 4.73
CA GLY A 15 0.25 9.40 3.55
C GLY A 15 1.77 9.60 3.61
N GLN A 16 2.31 10.07 4.75
CA GLN A 16 3.75 10.25 4.93
C GLN A 16 4.53 8.94 4.83
N VAL A 17 4.02 7.85 5.41
CA VAL A 17 4.64 6.53 5.29
C VAL A 17 4.66 6.07 3.82
N CYS A 18 3.56 6.32 3.09
CA CYS A 18 3.47 6.01 1.67
C CYS A 18 4.47 6.82 0.82
N GLU A 19 4.64 8.11 1.12
CA GLU A 19 5.64 8.98 0.50
C GLU A 19 7.07 8.46 0.76
N CYS A 20 7.37 8.03 2.00
CA CYS A 20 8.66 7.42 2.30
C CYS A 20 8.94 6.14 1.48
N PHE A 21 7.91 5.34 1.17
CA PHE A 21 8.08 4.17 0.31
C PHE A 21 8.33 4.53 -1.16
N ASP A 22 7.81 5.65 -1.63
CA ASP A 22 8.05 6.15 -2.99
C ASP A 22 9.49 6.65 -3.18
N GLU A 23 10.16 7.08 -2.11
CA GLU A 23 11.56 7.51 -2.13
C GLU A 23 12.57 6.34 -2.19
N ILE A 24 12.13 5.09 -1.97
CA ILE A 24 13.05 3.95 -1.94
C ILE A 24 13.58 3.67 -3.36
N PRO A 25 14.90 3.78 -3.60
CA PRO A 25 15.45 3.57 -4.92
C PRO A 25 15.31 2.11 -5.37
N TYR A 26 14.70 1.91 -6.53
CA TYR A 26 14.53 0.58 -7.12
C TYR A 26 15.71 0.22 -8.01
N HIS A 27 16.54 -0.70 -7.53
CA HIS A 27 17.77 -1.12 -8.23
C HIS A 27 17.61 -2.37 -9.09
N ARG A 28 16.42 -2.98 -9.20
CA ARG A 28 16.26 -4.19 -10.01
C ARG A 28 16.26 -3.82 -11.49
N SER A 29 17.14 -4.47 -12.25
CA SER A 29 17.31 -4.31 -13.71
C SER A 29 16.08 -4.75 -14.53
N ASN A 30 15.16 -5.51 -13.94
CA ASN A 30 13.92 -5.95 -14.59
C ASN A 30 12.81 -4.92 -14.40
N HIS A 31 12.88 -3.82 -15.14
CA HIS A 31 11.72 -2.97 -15.40
C HIS A 31 10.78 -3.70 -16.37
N CYS A 32 10.02 -4.67 -15.87
CA CYS A 32 8.87 -5.16 -16.61
C CYS A 32 7.91 -3.97 -16.82
N LYS A 33 7.65 -3.58 -18.07
CA LYS A 33 6.69 -2.50 -18.40
C LYS A 33 5.29 -2.73 -17.81
N ASN A 34 4.95 -3.98 -17.51
CA ASN A 34 3.70 -4.40 -16.86
C ASN A 34 3.92 -4.92 -15.42
N GLY A 35 5.06 -4.59 -14.82
CA GLY A 35 5.41 -4.98 -13.46
C GLY A 35 4.64 -4.19 -12.41
N ILE A 36 4.63 -4.72 -11.19
CA ILE A 36 4.09 -4.02 -10.02
C ILE A 36 5.15 -3.01 -9.56
N PRO A 37 4.79 -1.72 -9.36
CA PRO A 37 5.72 -0.74 -8.81
C PRO A 37 6.30 -1.22 -7.48
N PHE A 38 7.60 -1.06 -7.27
CA PHE A 38 8.23 -1.47 -6.02
C PHE A 38 7.58 -0.85 -4.76
N PRO A 39 7.21 0.45 -4.77
CA PRO A 39 6.52 1.06 -3.63
C PRO A 39 5.20 0.37 -3.28
N ASN A 40 4.50 -0.21 -4.27
CA ASN A 40 3.25 -0.92 -4.01
C ASN A 40 3.46 -2.14 -3.11
N PHE A 41 4.62 -2.81 -3.15
CA PHE A 41 4.88 -3.93 -2.25
C PHE A 41 4.90 -3.49 -0.79
N ALA A 42 5.62 -2.41 -0.49
CA ALA A 42 5.70 -1.87 0.86
C ALA A 42 4.35 -1.28 1.31
N LYS A 43 3.65 -0.56 0.43
CA LYS A 43 2.33 0.01 0.69
C LYS A 43 1.27 -1.07 0.96
N SER A 44 1.26 -2.15 0.18
CA SER A 44 0.36 -3.29 0.39
C SER A 44 0.68 -4.06 1.67
N ALA A 45 1.95 -4.28 1.98
CA ALA A 45 2.35 -4.89 3.25
C ALA A 45 1.94 -4.03 4.45
N PHE A 46 2.11 -2.71 4.34
CA PHE A 46 1.68 -1.76 5.36
C PHE A 46 0.15 -1.76 5.54
N ALA A 47 -0.61 -1.77 4.45
CA ALA A 47 -2.07 -1.85 4.49
C ALA A 47 -2.56 -3.13 5.18
N MET A 48 -1.96 -4.28 4.84
CA MET A 48 -2.25 -5.57 5.46
C MET A 48 -2.03 -5.53 6.98
N LEU A 49 -0.87 -5.04 7.42
CA LEU A 49 -0.53 -4.94 8.85
C LEU A 49 -1.44 -3.95 9.58
N HIS A 50 -1.74 -2.81 8.97
CA HIS A 50 -2.59 -1.79 9.56
C HIS A 50 -4.06 -2.25 9.69
N GLN A 51 -4.56 -3.01 8.71
CA GLN A 51 -5.91 -3.60 8.73
C GLN A 51 -5.99 -4.91 9.52
N LYS A 52 -4.86 -5.39 10.09
CA LYS A 52 -4.78 -6.62 10.90
C LYS A 52 -5.22 -7.87 10.16
N TYR A 53 -4.86 -7.97 8.89
CA TYR A 53 -5.05 -9.22 8.15
C TYR A 53 -4.10 -10.30 8.66
N ASP A 54 -4.63 -11.52 8.85
CA ASP A 54 -3.86 -12.65 9.35
C ASP A 54 -2.86 -13.20 8.31
N SER A 55 -3.09 -12.93 7.02
CA SER A 55 -2.21 -13.37 5.93
C SER A 55 -2.35 -12.51 4.68
N LEU A 56 -1.34 -12.59 3.80
CA LEU A 56 -1.40 -12.00 2.46
C LEU A 56 -2.49 -12.62 1.60
N LEU A 57 -2.79 -13.92 1.78
CA LEU A 57 -3.85 -14.60 1.05
C LEU A 57 -5.25 -14.09 1.42
N SER A 58 -5.49 -13.84 2.71
CA SER A 58 -6.74 -13.22 3.17
C SER A 58 -6.91 -11.81 2.61
N PHE A 59 -5.81 -11.05 2.52
CA PHE A 59 -5.82 -9.72 1.94
C PHE A 59 -6.10 -9.75 0.42
N ASP A 60 -5.50 -10.70 -0.31
CA ASP A 60 -5.70 -10.89 -1.75
C ASP A 60 -7.11 -11.39 -2.09
N THR A 61 -7.73 -12.18 -1.20
CA THR A 61 -9.12 -12.63 -1.35
C THR A 61 -10.10 -11.47 -1.24
N ASP A 62 -9.88 -10.59 -0.27
CA ASP A 62 -10.73 -9.41 -0.02
C ASP A 62 -10.50 -8.29 -1.04
N LEU A 63 -9.39 -8.31 -1.78
CA LEU A 63 -9.12 -7.39 -2.88
C LEU A 63 -10.12 -7.49 -4.03
N ALA A 64 -10.86 -8.60 -4.12
CA ALA A 64 -12.00 -8.72 -5.03
C ALA A 64 -13.18 -7.81 -4.64
N ASP A 65 -13.21 -7.28 -3.40
CA ASP A 65 -14.18 -6.28 -2.97
C ASP A 65 -13.82 -4.91 -3.55
N PRO A 66 -14.68 -4.31 -4.40
CA PRO A 66 -14.43 -2.99 -4.98
C PRO A 66 -14.29 -1.88 -3.94
N ILE A 67 -14.90 -2.02 -2.77
CA ILE A 67 -14.77 -1.05 -1.67
C ILE A 67 -13.35 -1.10 -1.09
N LEU A 68 -12.82 -2.31 -0.92
CA LEU A 68 -11.49 -2.52 -0.39
C LEU A 68 -10.42 -2.03 -1.38
N ALA A 69 -10.58 -2.34 -2.66
CA ALA A 69 -9.70 -1.83 -3.73
C ALA A 69 -9.69 -0.29 -3.76
N HIS A 70 -10.86 0.36 -3.65
CA HIS A 70 -10.95 1.81 -3.60
C HIS A 70 -10.27 2.40 -2.35
N ASN A 71 -10.42 1.76 -1.19
CA ASN A 71 -9.77 2.18 0.05
C ASN A 71 -8.24 2.02 -0.02
N LEU A 72 -7.75 0.99 -0.71
CA LEU A 72 -6.31 0.77 -0.89
C LEU A 72 -5.66 1.84 -1.75
N GLU A 73 -6.33 2.23 -2.83
CA GLU A 73 -5.89 3.34 -3.68
C GLU A 73 -5.96 4.67 -2.93
N THR A 74 -7.08 4.94 -2.24
CA THR A 74 -7.35 6.24 -1.60
C THR A 74 -6.53 6.47 -0.34
N LEU A 75 -6.37 5.47 0.52
CA LEU A 75 -5.69 5.62 1.81
C LEU A 75 -4.21 5.29 1.72
N TYR A 76 -3.83 4.23 1.00
CA TYR A 76 -2.45 3.72 1.00
C TYR A 76 -1.69 4.01 -0.30
N HIS A 77 -2.30 4.78 -1.21
CA HIS A 77 -1.68 5.23 -2.45
C HIS A 77 -1.06 4.09 -3.27
N VAL A 78 -1.73 2.93 -3.27
CA VAL A 78 -1.35 1.78 -4.11
C VAL A 78 -1.64 2.14 -5.56
N GLN A 79 -0.59 2.34 -6.35
CA GLN A 79 -0.72 2.80 -7.73
C GLN A 79 -1.34 1.73 -8.63
N ASP A 80 -2.21 2.14 -9.56
CA ASP A 80 -2.88 1.28 -10.54
C ASP A 80 -3.66 0.09 -9.95
N GLN A 81 -4.00 0.13 -8.64
CA GLN A 81 -4.54 -1.03 -7.90
C GLN A 81 -3.71 -2.31 -8.06
N LYS A 82 -2.42 -2.18 -8.40
CA LYS A 82 -1.52 -3.31 -8.59
C LYS A 82 -0.98 -3.75 -7.24
N VAL A 83 -1.74 -4.61 -6.56
CA VAL A 83 -1.28 -5.30 -5.37
C VAL A 83 -0.47 -6.54 -5.77
N PRO A 84 0.70 -6.77 -5.18
CA PRO A 84 1.43 -8.00 -5.39
C PRO A 84 0.73 -9.19 -4.74
N SER A 85 0.53 -10.24 -5.53
CA SER A 85 0.07 -11.52 -5.03
C SER A 85 1.12 -12.16 -4.12
N ASP A 86 0.69 -13.09 -3.26
CA ASP A 86 1.57 -13.86 -2.35
C ASP A 86 2.79 -14.45 -3.07
N THR A 87 2.62 -14.91 -4.31
CA THR A 87 3.69 -15.48 -5.14
C THR A 87 4.77 -14.47 -5.54
N ARG A 88 4.43 -13.17 -5.60
CA ARG A 88 5.35 -12.10 -6.00
C ARG A 88 6.00 -11.37 -4.82
N MET A 89 5.51 -11.58 -3.60
CA MET A 89 6.07 -11.05 -2.36
C MET A 89 7.23 -11.91 -1.80
N ARG A 90 7.46 -13.12 -2.34
CA ARG A 90 8.56 -14.02 -1.95
C ARG A 90 9.94 -13.56 -2.47
#